data_AF-A0A2H0KGX2-F1
#
_entry.id   AF-A0A2H0KGX2-F1
#
_cell.length_a   1.000
_cell.length_b   1.000
_cell.length_c   1.000
_cell.angle_alpha   90.00
_cell.angle_beta   90.00
_cell.angle_gamma   90.00
#
_symmetry.space_group_name_H-M   'P 1'
#
loop_
_entity.id
_entity.type
_entity.pdbx_description
1 polymer ?
#
loop_
_entity_poly.entity_id
_entity_poly.type
_entity_poly.pdbx_seq_one_letter_code
_entity_poly.pdbx_strand_id
1 'polypeptide(L)' 'MDNIIDTILNINIWGIAKLFVLLGLAVYVVFAFIVVRQVRLMTDVVFGILTGSLRLVSWVLFLFSAFIFLFVLLLL' A
#
# COMPACT_ATOMS: atom_id res chain seq x y z
N MET A 1 -14.81 19.76 -33.96
CA MET A 1 -13.69 20.18 -33.08
C MET A 1 -13.75 19.47 -31.73
N ASP A 2 -14.83 18.74 -31.43
CA ASP A 2 -15.06 18.04 -30.16
C ASP A 2 -14.15 16.80 -29.98
N ASN A 3 -13.91 16.05 -31.06
CA ASN A 3 -13.09 14.82 -31.03
C ASN A 3 -11.61 15.05 -30.62
N ILE A 4 -11.06 16.25 -30.84
CA ILE A 4 -9.67 16.59 -30.47
C ILE A 4 -9.60 16.91 -28.96
N ILE A 5 -10.63 17.59 -28.44
CA ILE A 5 -10.75 17.91 -27.01
C ILE A 5 -10.90 16.62 -26.21
N ASP A 6 -11.74 15.68 -26.68
CA ASP A 6 -11.89 14.36 -26.05
C ASP A 6 -10.60 13.54 -26.05
N THR A 7 -9.83 13.56 -27.15
CA THR A 7 -8.56 12.80 -27.22
C THR A 7 -7.49 13.39 -26.29
N ILE A 8 -7.41 14.72 -26.17
CA ILE A 8 -6.45 15.41 -25.28
C ILE A 8 -6.84 15.28 -23.81
N LEU A 9 -8.13 15.34 -23.47
CA LEU A 9 -8.62 15.16 -22.09
C LEU A 9 -8.55 13.70 -21.63
N ASN A 10 -8.89 12.74 -22.51
CA ASN A 10 -8.92 11.31 -22.16
C ASN A 10 -7.51 10.74 -21.88
N ILE A 11 -6.49 11.17 -22.62
CA ILE A 11 -5.09 10.75 -22.40
C ILE A 11 -4.51 11.29 -21.07
N ASN A 12 -4.96 12.45 -20.59
CA ASN A 12 -4.40 13.06 -19.38
C ASN A 12 -5.04 12.53 -18.09
N ILE A 13 -6.36 12.31 -18.09
CA ILE A 13 -7.11 11.88 -16.90
C ILE A 13 -6.70 10.48 -16.44
N TRP A 14 -6.52 9.54 -17.37
CA TRP A 14 -6.12 8.17 -17.01
C TRP A 14 -4.71 8.12 -16.41
N GLY A 15 -3.75 8.87 -16.97
CA GLY A 15 -2.39 8.94 -16.43
C GLY A 15 -2.32 9.53 -15.02
N ILE A 16 -3.07 10.62 -14.77
CA ILE A 16 -3.18 11.21 -13.44
C ILE A 16 -3.82 10.24 -12.45
N ALA A 17 -4.88 9.53 -12.86
CA ALA A 17 -5.55 8.55 -12.01
C ALA A 17 -4.59 7.42 -11.56
N LYS A 18 -3.77 6.90 -12.48
CA LYS A 18 -2.74 5.89 -12.14
C LYS A 18 -1.75 6.38 -11.09
N LEU A 19 -1.29 7.62 -11.25
CA LEU A 19 -0.34 8.24 -10.32
C LEU A 19 -0.95 8.38 -8.91
N PHE A 20 -2.21 8.80 -8.81
CA PHE A 20 -2.92 8.87 -7.53
C PHE A 20 -3.09 7.50 -6.86
N VAL A 21 -3.41 6.45 -7.63
CA VAL A 21 -3.51 5.08 -7.10
C VAL A 21 -2.16 4.61 -6.56
N LEU A 22 -1.08 4.83 -7.31
CA LEU A 22 0.27 4.48 -6.88
C LEU A 22 0.69 5.24 -5.62
N LEU A 23 0.39 6.54 -5.52
CA LEU A 23 0.66 7.32 -4.31
C LEU A 23 -0.13 6.80 -3.11
N GLY A 24 -1.42 6.52 -3.27
CA GLY A 24 -2.26 5.96 -2.21
C GLY A 24 -1.73 4.62 -1.69
N LEU A 25 -1.30 3.74 -2.60
CA LEU A 25 -0.69 2.46 -2.22
C LEU A 25 0.68 2.64 -1.58
N ALA A 26 1.50 3.58 -2.05
CA ALA A 26 2.78 3.88 -1.40
C ALA A 26 2.58 4.32 0.06
N VAL A 27 1.60 5.18 0.33
CA VAL A 27 1.21 5.56 1.70
C VAL A 27 0.76 4.33 2.50
N TYR A 28 0.01 3.42 1.88
CA TYR A 28 -0.43 2.19 2.54
C TYR A 28 0.72 1.25 2.91
N VAL A 29 1.76 1.15 2.08
CA VAL A 29 2.99 0.39 2.39
C VAL A 29 3.73 1.01 3.56
N VAL A 30 3.88 2.33 3.58
CA VAL A 30 4.50 3.05 4.70
C VAL A 30 3.70 2.85 5.98
N PHE A 31 2.37 2.90 5.90
CA PHE A 31 1.49 2.62 7.04
C PHE A 31 1.68 1.20 7.57
N ALA A 32 1.72 0.19 6.69
CA ALA A 32 1.95 -1.20 7.08
C ALA A 32 3.32 -1.39 7.77
N PHE A 33 4.37 -0.69 7.30
CA PHE A 33 5.66 -0.68 7.96
C PHE A 33 5.60 -0.10 9.38
N ILE A 34 4.87 1.01 9.56
CA ILE A 34 4.65 1.62 10.87
C ILE A 34 3.92 0.63 11.80
N VAL A 35 2.89 -0.06 11.29
CA VAL A 35 2.15 -1.07 12.07
C VAL A 35 3.08 -2.17 12.58
N VAL A 36 3.99 -2.71 11.76
CA VAL A 36 4.97 -3.72 12.20
C VAL A 36 5.82 -3.19 13.36
N ARG A 37 6.29 -1.95 13.26
CA ARG A 37 7.05 -1.30 14.33
C ARG A 37 6.23 -1.18 15.61
N GLN A 38 4.96 -0.75 15.50
CA GLN A 38 4.10 -0.57 16.66
C GLN A 38 3.74 -1.89 17.33
N VAL A 39 3.43 -2.93 16.55
CA VAL A 39 3.17 -4.27 17.07
C VAL A 39 4.38 -4.80 17.83
N ARG A 40 5.59 -4.60 17.29
CA ARG A 40 6.83 -4.98 17.99
C ARG A 40 6.93 -4.31 19.37
N LEU A 41 6.78 -2.98 19.43
CA LEU A 41 6.88 -2.24 20.68
C LEU A 41 5.82 -2.66 21.71
N MET A 42 4.59 -2.95 21.26
CA MET A 42 3.53 -3.45 22.13
C MET A 42 3.83 -4.86 22.66
N THR A 43 4.36 -5.74 21.81
CA THR A 43 4.72 -7.12 22.21
C THR A 43 5.93 -7.19 23.15
N ASP A 44 6.77 -6.17 23.16
CA ASP A 44 7.94 -6.11 24.07
C ASP A 44 7.51 -5.78 25.53
N VAL A 45 6.36 -5.14 25.73
CA VAL A 45 5.83 -4.77 27.06
C VAL A 45 4.90 -5.84 27.63
N VAL A 46 4.06 -6.44 26.79
CA VAL A 46 3.07 -7.43 27.22
C VAL A 46 3.51 -8.82 26.75
N PHE A 47 4.11 -9.60 27.64
CA PHE A 47 4.45 -11.01 27.36
C PHE A 47 3.21 -11.89 27.52
N GLY A 48 2.74 -12.48 26.42
CA GLY A 48 1.63 -13.43 26.39
C GLY A 48 1.81 -14.46 25.27
N ILE A 49 1.08 -15.58 25.35
CA ILE A 49 1.16 -16.68 24.36
C ILE A 49 0.92 -16.22 22.92
N LEU A 50 0.15 -15.15 22.71
CA LEU A 50 -0.23 -14.62 21.39
C LEU A 50 0.76 -13.59 20.81
N THR A 51 1.78 -13.17 21.55
CA THR A 51 2.72 -12.12 21.08
C THR A 51 3.48 -12.53 19.82
N GLY A 52 3.94 -13.78 19.77
CA GLY A 52 4.62 -14.35 18.60
C GLY A 52 3.70 -14.38 17.38
N SER A 53 2.46 -14.82 17.56
CA SER A 53 1.45 -14.86 16.48
C SER A 53 1.11 -13.48 15.95
N LEU A 54 0.89 -12.49 16.83
CA LEU A 54 0.61 -11.11 16.44
C LEU A 54 1.77 -10.48 15.67
N ARG A 55 3.01 -10.79 16.06
CA ARG A 55 4.21 -10.36 15.35
C ARG A 55 4.32 -10.98 13.97
N LEU A 56 4.00 -12.27 13.82
CA LEU A 56 3.98 -12.93 12.51
C LEU A 56 2.92 -12.31 11.58
N VAL A 57 1.71 -12.11 12.09
CA VAL A 57 0.60 -11.53 11.31
C VAL A 57 0.93 -10.12 10.82
N SER A 58 1.57 -9.28 11.65
CA SER A 58 1.95 -7.94 11.22
C SER A 58 2.99 -7.96 10.09
N TRP A 59 3.96 -8.88 10.16
CA TRP A 59 4.93 -9.08 9.08
C TRP A 59 4.28 -9.56 7.79
N VAL A 60 3.34 -10.51 7.87
CA VAL A 60 2.59 -11.00 6.70
C VAL A 60 1.78 -9.88 6.05
N LEU A 61 1.10 -9.05 6.85
CA LEU A 61 0.35 -7.89 6.36
C LEU A 61 1.25 -6.88 5.65
N PHE A 62 2.44 -6.62 6.20
CA PHE A 62 3.42 -5.77 5.54
C PHE A 62 3.91 -6.36 4.21
N LEU A 63 4.25 -7.64 4.20
CA LEU A 63 4.68 -8.34 2.98
C LEU A 63 3.57 -8.32 1.90
N PHE A 64 2.33 -8.53 2.32
CA PHE A 64 1.16 -8.50 1.44
C PHE A 64 0.91 -7.11 0.86
N SER A 65 1.02 -6.07 1.69
CA SER A 65 0.93 -4.68 1.24
C SER A 65 2.00 -4.34 0.20
N ALA A 66 3.26 -4.71 0.47
CA ALA A 66 4.36 -4.53 -0.48
C ALA A 66 4.16 -5.32 -1.78
N PHE A 67 3.64 -6.56 -1.68
CA PHE A 67 3.31 -7.38 -2.84
C PHE A 67 2.24 -6.73 -3.72
N ILE A 68 1.14 -6.25 -3.13
CA ILE A 68 0.09 -5.53 -3.89
C ILE A 68 0.65 -4.28 -4.55
N PHE A 69 1.48 -3.50 -3.86
CA PHE A 69 2.09 -2.32 -4.46
C PHE A 69 2.94 -2.67 -5.69
N LEU A 70 3.81 -3.70 -5.60
CA LEU A 70 4.62 -4.16 -6.74
C LEU A 70 3.75 -4.71 -7.88
N PHE A 71 2.67 -5.42 -7.55
CA PHE A 71 1.75 -5.96 -8.54
C PHE A 71 1.01 -4.85 -9.30
N VAL A 72 0.54 -3.83 -8.59
CA VAL A 72 -0.09 -2.66 -9.19
C VAL A 72 0.90 -1.85 -10.01
N LEU A 73 2.15 -1.68 -9.54
CA LEU A 73 3.21 -1.00 -10.30
C LEU A 73 3.50 -1.68 -11.65
N LEU A 74 3.41 -3.01 -11.72
CA LEU A 74 3.67 -3.77 -12.95
C LEU A 74 2.49 -3.80 -13.92
N LEU A 75 1.25 -3.82 -13.41
CA LEU A 75 0.05 -4.00 -14.23
C LEU A 75 -0.63 -2.69 -14.64
N LEU A 76 -0.54 -1.66 -13.80
CA LEU A 76 -1.23 -0.38 -13.99
C LEU A 76 -0.40 0.58 -14.83
#